data_AF-A0A7S3KK70-F1
#
_entry.id   AF-A0A7S3KK70-F1
#
_cell.length_a   1.000
_cell.length_b   1.000
_cell.length_c   1.000
_cell.angle_alpha   90.00
_cell.angle_beta   90.00
_cell.angle_gamma   90.00
#
_symmetry.space_group_name_H-M   'P 1'
#
loop_
_entity.id
_entity.type
_entity.pdbx_description
1 polymer ?
#
loop_
_entity_poly.entity_id
_entity_poly.type
_entity_poly.pdbx_seq_one_letter_code
_entity_poly.pdbx_strand_id
1 'polypeptide(L)'
;NPEVEIKENPDIAYIKRDDIGLVIAKGLAKTYKAQPQDPVDFLAKWLLNHSNVANEQDKQQESKAKTQELKDRKSLEEQNKAKEKEEELKKEKENRVKIEDFKDRVEHSEDLSDHLQGFTSYLQEHTGATGVYIGKLIKPFKKITDDDNDTAHEDPEAPEIIKYIHATPDHDFLIDKTLNPDQGLTHEIFKPEEPKEDEAPPEGEGEGDKEKKEEKKVPKHSFIEEVVREHKMHYFRVPRLGSYLAVELKYDSCLNQESFDKAFEDYLDCINKKQEQEREKLEYQEKLEDEKANAGDDWQEPEPKEWPEIKEKLYETSEHKYVVCLDTLGQDRPFTEEEKEFVLENIQYYSDNWTKIENSGLKKDIEERYKTFQKDKDYIEGENANNLAAEEEKFIEDYFDGLDE
;
A
#
# COMPACT_ATOMS: atom_id res chain seq x y z
N ASN A 1 -80.02 -56.51 -16.11
CA ASN A 1 -79.42 -57.07 -14.89
C ASN A 1 -78.42 -56.03 -14.39
N PRO A 2 -78.82 -55.06 -13.54
CA PRO A 2 -77.84 -54.16 -12.95
C PRO A 2 -77.16 -54.90 -11.80
N GLU A 3 -75.84 -54.99 -11.85
CA GLU A 3 -75.02 -55.51 -10.75
C GLU A 3 -75.24 -54.62 -9.53
N VAL A 4 -75.71 -55.22 -8.45
CA VAL A 4 -75.84 -54.56 -7.15
C VAL A 4 -74.43 -54.42 -6.59
N GLU A 5 -73.86 -53.21 -6.67
CA GLU A 5 -72.68 -52.85 -5.89
C GLU A 5 -73.03 -52.97 -4.40
N ILE A 6 -72.67 -54.11 -3.80
CA ILE A 6 -72.72 -54.31 -2.37
C ILE A 6 -71.62 -53.42 -1.78
N LYS A 7 -71.98 -52.24 -1.27
CA LYS A 7 -71.08 -51.42 -0.47
C LYS A 7 -70.59 -52.26 0.71
N GLU A 8 -69.32 -52.65 0.70
CA GLU A 8 -68.71 -53.34 1.83
C GLU A 8 -68.89 -52.52 3.10
N ASN A 9 -69.22 -53.20 4.20
CA ASN A 9 -69.33 -52.57 5.49
C ASN A 9 -67.95 -51.97 5.89
N PRO A 10 -67.88 -50.71 6.32
CA PRO A 10 -66.62 -50.04 6.69
C PRO A 10 -65.80 -50.82 7.74
N ASP A 11 -66.42 -51.59 8.62
CA ASP A 11 -65.73 -52.42 9.62
C ASP A 11 -65.00 -53.61 8.99
N ILE A 12 -65.62 -54.23 7.98
CA ILE A 12 -65.03 -55.33 7.22
C ILE A 12 -63.85 -54.79 6.39
N ALA A 13 -64.03 -53.62 5.77
CA ALA A 13 -62.97 -52.95 5.03
C ALA A 13 -61.78 -52.57 5.94
N TYR A 14 -62.03 -52.19 7.20
CA TYR A 14 -60.99 -51.89 8.19
C TYR A 14 -60.16 -53.12 8.56
N ILE A 15 -60.79 -54.25 8.85
CA ILE A 15 -60.08 -55.49 9.23
C ILE A 15 -59.34 -56.11 8.04
N LYS A 16 -59.86 -55.94 6.83
CA LYS A 16 -59.23 -56.43 5.59
C LYS A 16 -58.01 -55.62 5.14
N ARG A 17 -57.70 -54.49 5.77
CA ARG A 17 -56.50 -53.71 5.43
C ARG A 17 -55.24 -54.56 5.58
N ASP A 18 -54.25 -54.32 4.73
CA ASP A 18 -53.04 -55.14 4.66
C ASP A 18 -52.18 -55.06 5.94
N ASP A 19 -52.31 -54.00 6.73
CA ASP A 19 -51.64 -53.82 8.02
C ASP A 19 -52.22 -54.70 9.14
N ILE A 20 -53.49 -55.09 9.04
CA ILE A 20 -54.21 -55.88 10.05
C ILE A 20 -54.50 -57.30 9.55
N GLY A 21 -55.18 -57.42 8.41
CA GLY A 21 -55.64 -58.69 7.85
C GLY A 21 -54.50 -59.62 7.46
N LEU A 22 -53.44 -59.09 6.83
CA LEU A 22 -52.27 -59.87 6.43
C LEU A 22 -51.48 -60.37 7.64
N VAL A 23 -51.37 -59.54 8.68
CA VAL A 23 -50.66 -59.87 9.92
C VAL A 23 -51.40 -60.96 10.69
N ILE A 24 -52.72 -60.85 10.81
CA ILE A 24 -53.58 -61.89 11.41
C ILE A 24 -53.46 -63.20 10.61
N ALA A 25 -53.52 -63.15 9.27
CA ALA A 25 -53.35 -64.33 8.43
C ALA A 25 -51.99 -65.01 8.62
N LYS A 26 -50.89 -64.24 8.72
CA LYS A 26 -49.54 -64.76 9.01
C LYS A 26 -49.45 -65.38 10.42
N GLY A 27 -50.06 -64.74 11.41
CA GLY A 27 -50.11 -65.24 12.78
C GLY A 27 -50.90 -66.55 12.90
N LEU A 28 -52.04 -66.64 12.24
CA LEU A 28 -52.84 -67.86 12.14
C LEU A 28 -52.07 -68.98 11.43
N ALA A 29 -51.38 -68.67 10.33
CA ALA A 29 -50.54 -69.65 9.63
C ALA A 29 -49.38 -70.18 10.50
N LYS A 30 -48.77 -69.32 11.34
CA LYS A 30 -47.73 -69.71 12.31
C LYS A 30 -48.30 -70.55 13.44
N THR A 31 -49.48 -70.21 13.95
CA THR A 31 -50.18 -70.96 14.99
C THR A 31 -50.58 -72.35 14.51
N TYR A 32 -51.10 -72.44 13.28
CA TYR A 32 -51.44 -73.71 12.64
C TYR A 32 -50.22 -74.64 12.50
N LYS A 33 -49.06 -74.08 12.13
CA LYS A 33 -47.80 -74.86 12.01
C LYS A 33 -47.24 -75.31 13.35
N ALA A 34 -47.35 -74.48 14.38
CA ALA A 34 -46.77 -74.76 15.70
C ALA A 34 -47.63 -75.70 16.55
N GLN A 35 -48.93 -75.80 16.27
CA GLN A 35 -49.91 -76.61 17.01
C GLN A 35 -49.76 -76.52 18.55
N PRO A 36 -49.76 -75.30 19.12
CA PRO A 36 -49.59 -75.10 20.56
C PRO A 36 -50.81 -75.63 21.35
N GLN A 37 -50.58 -75.97 22.61
CA GLN A 37 -51.64 -76.43 23.52
C GLN A 37 -52.70 -75.36 23.79
N ASP A 38 -52.30 -74.08 23.81
CA ASP A 38 -53.21 -72.92 23.84
C ASP A 38 -52.99 -72.05 22.58
N PRO A 39 -53.81 -72.22 21.53
CA PRO A 39 -53.66 -71.50 20.27
C PRO A 39 -54.01 -70.01 20.38
N VAL A 40 -54.86 -69.61 21.33
CA VAL A 40 -55.26 -68.20 21.51
C VAL A 40 -54.14 -67.43 22.20
N ASP A 41 -53.59 -67.97 23.28
CA ASP A 41 -52.45 -67.37 23.99
C ASP A 41 -51.19 -67.30 23.10
N PHE A 42 -50.93 -68.36 22.32
CA PHE A 42 -49.83 -68.35 21.35
C PHE A 42 -49.99 -67.27 20.28
N LEU A 43 -51.19 -67.13 19.70
CA LEU A 43 -51.46 -66.11 18.68
C LEU A 43 -51.33 -64.70 19.27
N ALA A 44 -51.84 -64.46 20.48
CA ALA A 44 -51.72 -63.18 21.17
C ALA A 44 -50.25 -62.80 21.43
N LYS A 45 -49.45 -63.74 21.95
CA LYS A 45 -48.00 -63.55 22.15
C LYS A 45 -47.26 -63.33 20.84
N TRP A 46 -47.66 -64.04 19.77
CA TRP A 46 -47.07 -63.86 18.45
C TRP A 46 -47.36 -62.46 17.89
N LEU A 47 -48.59 -61.98 17.98
CA LEU A 47 -48.99 -60.64 17.53
C LEU A 47 -48.24 -59.56 18.32
N LEU A 48 -48.11 -59.73 19.64
CA LEU A 48 -47.33 -58.82 20.49
C LEU A 48 -45.85 -58.80 20.07
N ASN A 49 -45.24 -59.96 19.85
CA ASN A 49 -43.87 -60.06 19.37
C ASN A 49 -43.70 -59.47 17.96
N HIS A 50 -44.65 -59.70 17.06
CA HIS A 50 -44.62 -59.13 15.71
C HIS A 50 -44.67 -57.59 15.75
N SER A 51 -45.52 -57.02 16.61
CA SER A 51 -45.58 -55.58 16.84
C SER A 51 -44.29 -55.04 17.44
N ASN A 52 -43.69 -55.73 18.43
CA ASN A 52 -42.42 -55.32 19.03
C ASN A 52 -41.26 -55.35 18.01
N VAL A 53 -41.17 -56.40 17.19
CA VAL A 53 -40.14 -56.53 16.14
C VAL A 53 -40.34 -55.47 15.05
N ALA A 54 -41.57 -55.18 14.64
CA ALA A 54 -41.87 -54.10 13.70
C ALA A 54 -41.45 -52.73 14.27
N ASN A 55 -41.82 -52.44 15.52
CA ASN A 55 -41.42 -51.22 16.21
C ASN A 55 -39.88 -51.09 16.35
N GLU A 56 -39.16 -52.18 16.59
CA GLU A 56 -37.69 -52.18 16.61
C GLU A 56 -37.08 -51.92 15.24
N GLN A 57 -37.66 -52.49 14.17
CA GLN A 57 -37.23 -52.24 12.80
C GLN A 57 -37.47 -50.77 12.40
N ASP A 58 -38.60 -50.20 12.76
CA ASP A 58 -38.91 -48.78 12.52
C ASP A 58 -37.93 -47.87 13.27
N LYS A 59 -37.66 -48.15 14.56
CA LYS A 59 -36.63 -47.44 15.33
C LYS A 59 -35.23 -47.56 14.72
N GLN A 60 -34.88 -48.71 14.16
CA GLN A 60 -33.61 -48.91 13.46
C GLN A 60 -33.56 -48.13 12.14
N GLN A 61 -34.65 -48.08 11.38
CA GLN A 61 -34.74 -47.25 10.17
C GLN A 61 -34.67 -45.76 10.50
N GLU A 62 -35.38 -45.30 11.53
CA GLU A 62 -35.31 -43.90 11.99
C GLU A 62 -33.90 -43.53 12.46
N SER A 63 -33.22 -44.39 13.21
CA SER A 63 -31.85 -44.10 13.66
C SER A 63 -30.85 -44.07 12.50
N LYS A 64 -31.01 -44.94 11.49
CA LYS A 64 -30.23 -44.89 10.25
C LYS A 64 -30.50 -43.62 9.45
N ALA A 65 -31.77 -43.23 9.30
CA ALA A 65 -32.17 -42.00 8.61
C ALA A 65 -31.58 -40.76 9.31
N LYS A 66 -31.70 -40.66 10.64
CA LYS A 66 -31.09 -39.58 11.44
C LYS A 66 -29.56 -39.56 11.32
N THR A 67 -28.92 -40.73 11.30
CA THR A 67 -27.46 -40.82 11.14
C THR A 67 -27.04 -40.36 9.74
N GLN A 68 -27.80 -40.72 8.71
CA GLN A 68 -27.54 -40.29 7.34
C GLN A 68 -27.72 -38.78 7.19
N GLU A 69 -28.81 -38.21 7.71
CA GLU A 69 -29.08 -36.78 7.71
C GLU A 69 -27.97 -35.98 8.43
N LEU A 70 -27.48 -36.48 9.57
CA LEU A 70 -26.36 -35.88 10.28
C LEU A 70 -25.04 -35.92 9.48
N LYS A 71 -24.80 -36.98 8.72
CA LYS A 71 -23.62 -37.08 7.83
C LYS A 71 -23.73 -36.12 6.66
N ASP A 72 -24.90 -36.04 6.04
CA ASP A 72 -25.14 -35.16 4.90
C ASP A 72 -25.01 -33.68 5.32
N ARG A 73 -25.55 -33.31 6.50
CA ARG A 73 -25.40 -31.96 7.06
C ARG A 73 -23.93 -31.61 7.34
N LYS A 74 -23.17 -32.51 7.95
CA LYS A 74 -21.73 -32.30 8.20
C LYS A 74 -20.95 -32.15 6.90
N SER A 75 -21.24 -32.99 5.89
CA SER A 75 -20.59 -32.88 4.58
C SER A 75 -20.90 -31.55 3.90
N LEU A 76 -22.13 -31.06 4.00
CA LEU A 76 -22.51 -29.75 3.46
C LEU A 76 -21.79 -28.59 4.18
N GLU A 77 -21.73 -28.64 5.51
CA GLU A 77 -20.99 -27.65 6.32
C GLU A 77 -19.49 -27.63 5.97
N GLU A 78 -18.88 -28.81 5.78
CA GLU A 78 -17.48 -28.94 5.35
C GLU A 78 -17.26 -28.39 3.94
N GLN A 79 -18.18 -28.66 3.00
CA GLN A 79 -18.12 -28.09 1.64
C GLN A 79 -18.27 -26.58 1.64
N ASN A 80 -19.17 -26.02 2.45
CA ASN A 80 -19.36 -24.58 2.55
C ASN A 80 -18.12 -23.90 3.15
N LYS A 81 -17.57 -24.44 4.24
CA LYS A 81 -16.31 -23.94 4.83
C LYS A 81 -15.13 -24.04 3.87
N ALA A 82 -15.07 -25.10 3.06
CA ALA A 82 -14.02 -25.23 2.04
C ALA A 82 -14.16 -24.17 0.94
N LYS A 83 -15.38 -23.90 0.47
CA LYS A 83 -15.67 -22.86 -0.54
C LYS A 83 -15.40 -21.46 -0.01
N GLU A 84 -15.79 -21.16 1.23
CA GLU A 84 -15.52 -19.87 1.89
C GLU A 84 -14.01 -19.63 1.99
N LYS A 85 -13.24 -20.62 2.45
CA LYS A 85 -11.77 -20.53 2.51
C LYS A 85 -11.12 -20.38 1.13
N GLU A 86 -11.62 -21.08 0.12
CA GLU A 86 -11.11 -20.96 -1.25
C GLU A 86 -11.37 -19.57 -1.83
N GLU A 87 -12.55 -18.99 -1.55
CA GLU A 87 -12.90 -17.64 -1.98
C GLU A 87 -12.06 -16.57 -1.23
N GLU A 88 -11.83 -16.73 0.07
CA GLU A 88 -10.93 -15.89 0.86
C GLU A 88 -9.49 -15.93 0.31
N LEU A 89 -8.94 -17.12 0.09
CA LEU A 89 -7.61 -17.31 -0.50
C LEU A 89 -7.50 -16.70 -1.90
N LYS A 90 -8.58 -16.73 -2.68
CA LYS A 90 -8.61 -16.11 -4.01
C LYS A 90 -8.58 -14.59 -3.90
N LYS A 91 -9.38 -13.99 -3.01
CA LYS A 91 -9.38 -12.54 -2.74
C LYS A 91 -8.02 -12.06 -2.22
N GLU A 92 -7.41 -12.81 -1.32
CA GLU A 92 -6.08 -12.49 -0.79
C GLU A 92 -4.99 -12.49 -1.88
N LYS A 93 -5.02 -13.48 -2.79
CA LYS A 93 -4.11 -13.52 -3.95
C LYS A 93 -4.36 -12.36 -4.91
N GLU A 94 -5.61 -12.06 -5.23
CA GLU A 94 -5.98 -10.93 -6.09
C GLU A 94 -5.52 -9.60 -5.48
N ASN A 95 -5.70 -9.42 -4.17
CA ASN A 95 -5.21 -8.24 -3.46
C ASN A 95 -3.67 -8.15 -3.49
N ARG A 96 -2.96 -9.26 -3.29
CA ARG A 96 -1.49 -9.25 -3.33
C ARG A 96 -0.96 -8.82 -4.70
N VAL A 97 -1.56 -9.31 -5.78
CA VAL A 97 -1.19 -8.89 -7.15
C VAL A 97 -1.45 -7.40 -7.35
N LYS A 98 -2.57 -6.86 -6.86
CA LYS A 98 -2.84 -5.41 -6.94
C LYS A 98 -1.84 -4.56 -6.16
N ILE A 99 -1.37 -5.05 -5.01
CA ILE A 99 -0.34 -4.38 -4.22
C ILE A 99 0.99 -4.36 -4.99
N GLU A 100 1.39 -5.51 -5.56
CA GLU A 100 2.61 -5.61 -6.39
C GLU A 100 2.50 -4.69 -7.62
N ASP A 101 1.38 -4.74 -8.36
CA ASP A 101 1.13 -3.88 -9.52
C ASP A 101 1.13 -2.38 -9.18
N PHE A 102 0.74 -2.01 -7.95
CA PHE A 102 0.80 -0.62 -7.50
C PHE A 102 2.23 -0.20 -7.17
N LYS A 103 2.98 -1.04 -6.45
CA LYS A 103 4.39 -0.79 -6.12
C LYS A 103 5.24 -0.67 -7.38
N ASP A 104 5.04 -1.55 -8.35
CA ASP A 104 5.72 -1.49 -9.65
C ASP A 104 5.43 -0.17 -10.37
N ARG A 105 4.19 0.33 -10.32
CA ARG A 105 3.80 1.63 -10.89
C ARG A 105 4.47 2.81 -10.18
N VAL A 106 4.61 2.74 -8.85
CA VAL A 106 5.30 3.77 -8.08
C VAL A 106 6.79 3.79 -8.43
N GLU A 107 7.44 2.63 -8.52
CA GLU A 107 8.88 2.53 -8.77
C GLU A 107 9.30 2.91 -10.20
N HIS A 108 8.43 2.71 -11.19
CA HIS A 108 8.71 3.00 -12.60
C HIS A 108 8.15 4.34 -13.07
N SER A 109 7.60 5.16 -12.17
CA SER A 109 7.09 6.47 -12.53
C SER A 109 8.21 7.49 -12.69
N GLU A 110 8.06 8.40 -13.65
CA GLU A 110 8.91 9.59 -13.77
C GLU A 110 8.47 10.71 -12.81
N ASP A 111 7.17 10.80 -12.51
CA ASP A 111 6.60 11.79 -11.59
C ASP A 111 5.44 11.17 -10.79
N LEU A 112 5.62 11.06 -9.47
CA LEU A 112 4.59 10.55 -8.58
C LEU A 112 3.43 11.52 -8.39
N SER A 113 3.59 12.82 -8.65
CA SER A 113 2.49 13.79 -8.59
C SER A 113 1.32 13.36 -9.47
N ASP A 114 1.58 12.78 -10.64
CA ASP A 114 0.57 12.31 -11.58
C ASP A 114 -0.18 11.05 -11.08
N HIS A 115 0.39 10.33 -10.12
CA HIS A 115 -0.17 9.09 -9.59
C HIS A 115 -0.90 9.26 -8.25
N LEU A 116 -1.00 10.47 -7.72
CA LEU A 116 -1.74 10.74 -6.47
C LEU A 116 -3.19 10.27 -6.54
N GLN A 117 -3.85 10.41 -7.69
CA GLN A 117 -5.21 9.89 -7.90
C GLN A 117 -5.25 8.35 -7.80
N GLY A 118 -4.28 7.68 -8.41
CA GLY A 118 -4.13 6.23 -8.31
C GLY A 118 -3.89 5.79 -6.87
N PHE A 119 -3.10 6.56 -6.12
CA PHE A 119 -2.84 6.32 -4.70
C PHE A 119 -4.10 6.43 -3.83
N THR A 120 -4.95 7.45 -4.06
CA THR A 120 -6.24 7.53 -3.33
C THR A 120 -7.14 6.32 -3.56
N SER A 121 -7.18 5.84 -4.81
CA SER A 121 -7.99 4.68 -5.20
C SER A 121 -7.45 3.39 -4.56
N TYR A 122 -6.13 3.25 -4.56
CA TYR A 122 -5.42 2.14 -3.93
C TYR A 122 -5.69 2.06 -2.42
N LEU A 123 -5.60 3.18 -1.70
CA LEU A 123 -5.89 3.23 -0.27
C LEU A 123 -7.37 2.93 0.02
N GLN A 124 -8.30 3.46 -0.78
CA GLN A 124 -9.74 3.22 -0.61
C GLN A 124 -10.07 1.73 -0.74
N GLU A 125 -9.52 1.06 -1.76
CA GLU A 125 -9.79 -0.34 -2.05
C GLU A 125 -9.31 -1.28 -0.92
N HIS A 126 -8.15 -0.99 -0.32
CA HIS A 126 -7.55 -1.85 0.70
C HIS A 126 -8.08 -1.58 2.12
N THR A 127 -8.49 -0.35 2.41
CA THR A 127 -9.01 0.02 3.73
C THR A 127 -10.53 -0.06 3.83
N GLY A 128 -11.23 -0.21 2.71
CA GLY A 128 -12.70 -0.11 2.65
C GLY A 128 -13.22 1.26 3.13
N ALA A 129 -12.38 2.30 3.08
CA ALA A 129 -12.78 3.67 3.40
C ALA A 129 -13.91 4.13 2.47
N THR A 130 -14.79 4.98 3.00
CA THR A 130 -15.83 5.62 2.18
C THR A 130 -15.22 6.69 1.28
N GLY A 131 -14.29 7.47 1.82
CA GLY A 131 -13.57 8.51 1.08
C GLY A 131 -12.09 8.50 1.38
N VAL A 132 -11.30 8.75 0.34
CA VAL A 132 -9.87 9.08 0.46
C VAL A 132 -9.60 10.34 -0.35
N TYR A 133 -8.88 11.30 0.24
CA TYR A 133 -8.57 12.57 -0.40
C TYR A 133 -7.24 13.13 0.08
N ILE A 134 -6.58 13.88 -0.80
CA ILE A 134 -5.26 14.44 -0.56
C ILE A 134 -5.35 15.96 -0.61
N GLY A 135 -4.87 16.59 0.45
CA GLY A 135 -4.67 18.03 0.55
C GLY A 135 -3.21 18.39 0.38
N LYS A 136 -2.91 19.45 -0.37
CA LYS A 136 -1.60 20.09 -0.44
C LYS A 136 -1.59 21.31 0.47
N LEU A 137 -0.57 21.45 1.30
CA LEU A 137 -0.36 22.64 2.10
C LEU A 137 0.24 23.72 1.20
N ILE A 138 -0.49 24.83 1.01
CA ILE A 138 -0.08 25.92 0.13
C ILE A 138 -0.26 27.27 0.83
N LYS A 139 0.56 28.24 0.48
CA LYS A 139 0.32 29.64 0.85
C LYS A 139 -0.80 30.21 -0.04
N PRO A 140 -1.72 31.02 0.51
CA PRO A 140 -2.80 31.58 -0.28
C PRO A 140 -2.27 32.60 -1.29
N PHE A 141 -2.89 32.62 -2.47
CA PHE A 141 -2.52 33.54 -3.54
C PHE A 141 -3.07 34.95 -3.29
N LYS A 142 -2.22 35.96 -3.46
CA LYS A 142 -2.61 37.37 -3.51
C LYS A 142 -3.02 37.78 -4.92
N LYS A 143 -3.86 38.82 -5.00
CA LYS A 143 -4.15 39.47 -6.29
C LYS A 143 -2.90 40.23 -6.75
N ILE A 144 -2.41 39.86 -7.91
CA ILE A 144 -1.25 40.48 -8.57
C ILE A 144 -1.71 41.76 -9.28
N THR A 145 -0.87 42.78 -9.27
CA THR A 145 -0.99 44.01 -10.06
C THR A 145 0.03 44.04 -11.20
N ASP A 146 -0.16 44.88 -12.21
CA ASP A 146 0.70 44.88 -13.41
C ASP A 146 2.17 45.26 -13.12
N ASP A 147 2.47 45.82 -11.94
CA ASP A 147 3.81 46.25 -11.51
C ASP A 147 4.53 45.22 -10.61
N ASP A 148 3.89 44.08 -10.33
CA ASP A 148 4.37 43.09 -9.38
C ASP A 148 5.39 42.10 -10.00
N ASN A 149 6.32 41.61 -9.18
CA ASN A 149 7.32 40.63 -9.59
C ASN A 149 6.74 39.20 -9.67
N ASP A 150 7.49 38.27 -10.25
CA ASP A 150 7.06 36.88 -10.46
C ASP A 150 6.69 36.15 -9.15
N THR A 151 7.10 36.63 -7.97
CA THR A 151 6.81 36.05 -6.65
C THR A 151 5.71 36.78 -5.86
N ALA A 152 5.19 37.89 -6.35
CA ALA A 152 4.18 38.71 -5.66
C ALA A 152 2.82 38.02 -5.49
N HIS A 153 2.61 36.92 -6.19
CA HIS A 153 1.43 36.09 -6.04
C HIS A 153 1.40 35.33 -4.70
N GLU A 154 2.55 35.16 -4.03
CA GLU A 154 2.64 34.51 -2.73
C GLU A 154 2.47 35.53 -1.60
N ASP A 155 1.63 35.22 -0.62
CA ASP A 155 1.56 35.99 0.64
C ASP A 155 2.45 35.34 1.71
N PRO A 156 3.66 35.86 1.99
CA PRO A 156 4.52 35.30 3.01
C PRO A 156 4.00 35.50 4.44
N GLU A 157 3.06 36.44 4.66
CA GLU A 157 2.51 36.70 6.00
C GLU A 157 1.18 35.96 6.26
N ALA A 158 0.53 35.44 5.23
CA ALA A 158 -0.70 34.69 5.41
C ALA A 158 -0.42 33.26 5.92
N PRO A 159 -1.30 32.72 6.78
CA PRO A 159 -1.15 31.36 7.24
C PRO A 159 -1.40 30.36 6.10
N GLU A 160 -0.68 29.24 6.15
CA GLU A 160 -0.80 28.17 5.15
C GLU A 160 -2.19 27.52 5.21
N ILE A 161 -2.73 27.21 4.04
CA ILE A 161 -4.04 26.58 3.89
C ILE A 161 -3.90 25.21 3.24
N ILE A 162 -4.79 24.29 3.56
CA ILE A 162 -4.83 22.98 2.90
C ILE A 162 -5.77 23.10 1.71
N LYS A 163 -5.27 22.92 0.49
CA LYS A 163 -6.08 22.82 -0.73
C LYS A 163 -6.19 21.36 -1.15
N TYR A 164 -7.41 20.84 -1.21
CA TYR A 164 -7.65 19.47 -1.67
C TYR A 164 -7.51 19.38 -3.19
N ILE A 165 -6.65 18.46 -3.63
CA ILE A 165 -6.25 18.29 -5.04
C ILE A 165 -6.75 16.98 -5.65
N HIS A 166 -6.83 15.91 -4.84
CA HIS A 166 -7.29 14.59 -5.28
C HIS A 166 -8.31 14.04 -4.30
N ALA A 167 -9.28 13.31 -4.84
CA ALA A 167 -10.30 12.63 -4.06
C ALA A 167 -10.80 11.39 -4.82
N THR A 168 -11.30 10.41 -4.09
CA THR A 168 -12.07 9.29 -4.66
C THR A 168 -13.36 9.78 -5.32
N PRO A 169 -13.92 9.08 -6.33
CA PRO A 169 -15.08 9.56 -7.12
C PRO A 169 -16.29 10.04 -6.29
N ASP A 170 -16.59 9.37 -5.17
CA ASP A 170 -17.71 9.76 -4.29
C ASP A 170 -17.45 11.07 -3.50
N HIS A 171 -16.20 11.52 -3.51
CA HIS A 171 -15.66 12.67 -2.77
C HIS A 171 -15.09 13.78 -3.65
N ASP A 172 -15.33 13.76 -4.97
CA ASP A 172 -14.87 14.77 -5.94
C ASP A 172 -15.24 16.21 -5.57
N PHE A 173 -16.30 16.40 -4.78
CA PHE A 173 -16.73 17.71 -4.29
C PHE A 173 -15.72 18.41 -3.36
N LEU A 174 -14.73 17.66 -2.84
CA LEU A 174 -13.63 18.19 -2.04
C LEU A 174 -12.55 18.83 -2.92
N ILE A 175 -12.43 18.44 -4.18
CA ILE A 175 -11.41 19.02 -5.08
C ILE A 175 -11.64 20.54 -5.19
N ASP A 176 -10.55 21.30 -5.09
CA ASP A 176 -10.51 22.76 -5.02
C ASP A 176 -11.12 23.39 -3.76
N LYS A 177 -11.56 22.60 -2.77
CA LYS A 177 -11.89 23.13 -1.44
C LYS A 177 -10.62 23.45 -0.67
N THR A 178 -10.73 24.49 0.14
CA THR A 178 -9.66 24.93 1.03
C THR A 178 -10.10 24.77 2.48
N LEU A 179 -9.16 24.42 3.34
CA LEU A 179 -9.33 24.35 4.78
C LEU A 179 -8.35 25.33 5.43
N ASN A 180 -8.87 26.30 6.18
CA ASN A 180 -8.06 27.28 6.90
C ASN A 180 -7.52 26.70 8.22
N PRO A 181 -6.41 27.21 8.77
CA PRO A 181 -5.81 26.68 10.01
C PRO A 181 -6.71 26.71 11.24
N ASP A 182 -7.69 27.61 11.28
CA ASP A 182 -8.70 27.74 12.32
C ASP A 182 -9.93 26.82 12.09
N GLN A 183 -9.98 26.14 10.94
CA GLN A 183 -11.07 25.28 10.52
C GLN A 183 -10.64 23.81 10.54
N GLY A 184 -11.22 23.01 11.42
CA GLY A 184 -10.97 21.57 11.43
C GLY A 184 -9.75 21.13 12.25
N LEU A 185 -9.64 19.81 12.42
CA LEU A 185 -8.52 19.18 13.11
C LEU A 185 -7.37 18.78 12.18
N THR A 186 -7.61 18.74 10.88
CA THR A 186 -6.62 18.30 9.89
C THR A 186 -5.33 19.11 9.95
N HIS A 187 -5.40 20.41 10.27
CA HIS A 187 -4.24 21.28 10.44
C HIS A 187 -3.37 20.97 11.67
N GLU A 188 -3.91 20.28 12.68
CA GLU A 188 -3.13 19.91 13.87
C GLU A 188 -1.98 18.94 13.52
N ILE A 189 -2.08 18.25 12.38
CA ILE A 189 -1.04 17.36 11.87
C ILE A 189 0.25 18.10 11.50
N PHE A 190 0.17 19.39 11.12
CA PHE A 190 1.33 20.17 10.70
C PHE A 190 1.96 21.00 11.83
N LYS A 191 1.30 21.07 12.99
CA LYS A 191 1.87 21.76 14.15
C LYS A 191 3.10 21.00 14.64
N PRO A 192 4.25 21.65 14.92
CA PRO A 192 5.38 20.96 15.52
C PRO A 192 4.91 20.28 16.80
N GLU A 193 5.24 19.00 16.99
CA GLU A 193 4.97 18.34 18.27
C GLU A 193 5.76 19.10 19.34
N GLU A 194 5.06 19.57 20.38
CA GLU A 194 5.75 20.04 21.58
C GLU A 194 6.62 18.87 22.06
N PRO A 195 7.93 19.08 22.29
CA PRO A 195 8.80 18.02 22.76
C PRO A 195 8.18 17.46 24.04
N LYS A 196 7.79 16.19 24.02
CA LYS A 196 7.41 15.49 25.25
C LYS A 196 8.66 15.49 26.13
N GLU A 197 8.67 16.35 27.14
CA GLU A 197 9.58 16.17 28.28
C GLU A 197 9.27 14.80 28.89
N ASP A 198 10.33 14.02 29.09
CA ASP A 198 10.42 12.71 29.74
C ASP A 198 10.08 11.46 28.90
N GLU A 199 11.14 10.75 28.48
CA GLU A 199 11.60 9.57 29.23
C GLU A 199 13.14 9.55 29.24
N ALA A 200 13.73 9.72 30.42
CA ALA A 200 15.15 9.53 30.65
C ALA A 200 15.55 8.10 30.22
N PRO A 201 16.64 7.93 29.44
CA PRO A 201 17.12 6.59 29.11
C PRO A 201 17.52 5.86 30.40
N PRO A 202 17.14 4.58 30.59
CA PRO A 202 17.62 3.83 31.73
C PRO A 202 19.15 3.73 31.65
N GLU A 203 19.82 4.29 32.66
CA GLU A 203 21.25 4.09 32.88
C GLU A 203 21.52 2.58 33.04
N GLY A 204 22.03 1.98 31.97
CA GLY A 204 22.49 0.60 31.93
C GLY A 204 23.84 0.55 31.25
N GLU A 205 24.89 0.47 32.07
CA GLU A 205 26.27 0.24 31.66
C GLU A 205 26.38 -1.03 30.79
N GLY A 206 27.05 -0.90 29.65
CA GLY A 206 27.38 -2.04 28.78
C GLY A 206 28.00 -1.57 27.48
N GLU A 207 29.33 -1.51 27.44
CA GLU A 207 30.11 -1.44 26.19
C GLU A 207 29.72 -2.62 25.30
N GLY A 208 29.10 -2.31 24.17
CA GLY A 208 28.78 -3.25 23.11
C GLY A 208 28.26 -2.45 21.94
N ASP A 209 29.05 -2.44 20.87
CA ASP A 209 28.74 -1.85 19.56
C ASP A 209 27.31 -2.25 19.14
N LYS A 210 26.36 -1.34 19.36
CA LYS A 210 25.01 -1.46 18.83
C LYS A 210 24.98 -0.66 17.55
N GLU A 211 25.01 -1.38 16.43
CA GLU A 211 24.46 -0.90 15.16
C GLU A 211 23.18 -0.13 15.47
N LYS A 212 23.17 1.17 15.16
CA LYS A 212 21.95 1.99 15.18
C LYS A 212 20.95 1.30 14.24
N LYS A 213 20.01 0.53 14.80
CA LYS A 213 18.76 0.23 14.12
C LYS A 213 18.11 1.58 13.85
N GLU A 214 18.07 1.99 12.59
CA GLU A 214 17.26 3.11 12.16
C GLU A 214 15.82 2.83 12.62
N GLU A 215 15.35 3.59 13.59
CA GLU A 215 13.95 3.54 14.00
C GLU A 215 13.11 3.92 12.78
N LYS A 216 12.21 3.02 12.37
CA LYS A 216 11.25 3.29 11.30
C LYS A 216 10.51 4.59 11.65
N LYS A 217 10.76 5.67 10.92
CA LYS A 217 10.05 6.93 11.08
C LYS A 217 8.60 6.67 10.68
N VAL A 218 7.71 6.62 11.66
CA VAL A 218 6.27 6.51 11.41
C VAL A 218 5.76 7.91 11.03
N PRO A 219 4.99 8.05 9.94
CA PRO A 219 4.39 9.33 9.58
C PRO A 219 3.53 9.89 10.72
N LYS A 220 3.59 11.22 10.89
CA LYS A 220 2.74 11.90 11.85
C LYS A 220 1.27 11.74 11.42
N HIS A 221 0.40 11.36 12.34
CA HIS A 221 -1.00 11.09 12.04
C HIS A 221 -1.93 11.48 13.17
N SER A 222 -3.20 11.71 12.83
CA SER A 222 -4.29 12.01 13.73
C SER A 222 -5.47 11.09 13.42
N PHE A 223 -5.93 10.33 14.42
CA PHE A 223 -7.06 9.43 14.31
C PHE A 223 -8.21 9.88 15.22
N ILE A 224 -9.41 9.94 14.65
CA ILE A 224 -10.65 10.28 15.35
C ILE A 224 -11.60 9.10 15.17
N GLU A 225 -11.86 8.39 16.26
CA GLU A 225 -12.71 7.19 16.24
C GLU A 225 -14.18 7.53 15.89
N GLU A 226 -14.73 8.59 16.48
CA GLU A 226 -16.12 9.02 16.27
C GLU A 226 -16.18 10.52 15.98
N VAL A 227 -16.33 10.86 14.70
CA VAL A 227 -16.24 12.27 14.25
C VAL A 227 -17.32 13.17 14.84
N VAL A 228 -18.53 12.65 15.09
CA VAL A 228 -19.70 13.47 15.50
C VAL A 228 -19.56 13.97 16.94
N ARG A 229 -18.74 13.30 17.76
CA ARG A 229 -18.42 13.75 19.13
C ARG A 229 -17.38 14.86 19.16
N GLU A 230 -16.63 15.02 18.08
CA GLU A 230 -15.50 15.93 18.03
C GLU A 230 -15.93 17.30 17.49
N HIS A 231 -16.03 18.28 18.39
CA HIS A 231 -16.54 19.62 18.07
C HIS A 231 -15.65 20.40 17.11
N LYS A 232 -14.35 20.09 17.06
CA LYS A 232 -13.41 20.75 16.16
C LYS A 232 -13.45 20.17 14.74
N MET A 233 -14.18 19.09 14.49
CA MET A 233 -14.23 18.49 13.15
C MET A 233 -14.97 19.41 12.16
N HIS A 234 -14.37 19.62 10.98
CA HIS A 234 -14.99 20.40 9.91
C HIS A 234 -15.65 19.47 8.89
N TYR A 235 -16.90 19.75 8.53
CA TYR A 235 -17.64 19.00 7.52
C TYR A 235 -17.97 19.89 6.32
N PHE A 236 -17.52 19.50 5.14
CA PHE A 236 -17.88 20.16 3.88
C PHE A 236 -19.31 19.84 3.41
N ARG A 237 -19.94 18.81 3.99
CA ARG A 237 -21.31 18.35 3.72
C ARG A 237 -22.03 18.06 5.04
N VAL A 238 -23.24 17.50 4.94
CA VAL A 238 -24.02 17.06 6.10
C VAL A 238 -23.20 16.09 6.94
N PRO A 239 -23.08 16.30 8.27
CA PRO A 239 -22.36 15.39 9.16
C PRO A 239 -22.92 13.97 9.10
N ARG A 240 -22.03 12.99 9.08
CA ARG A 240 -22.36 11.55 9.09
C ARG A 240 -21.56 10.85 10.19
N LEU A 241 -22.07 9.71 10.65
CA LEU A 241 -21.39 8.85 11.62
C LEU A 241 -20.23 8.10 10.95
N GLY A 242 -19.12 7.92 11.67
CA GLY A 242 -17.93 7.25 11.19
C GLY A 242 -16.66 7.73 11.89
N SER A 243 -15.52 7.30 11.36
CA SER A 243 -14.18 7.66 11.82
C SER A 243 -13.42 8.44 10.76
N TYR A 244 -12.37 9.15 11.19
CA TYR A 244 -11.51 9.96 10.33
C TYR A 244 -10.04 9.73 10.68
N LEU A 245 -9.21 9.58 9.66
CA LEU A 245 -7.76 9.42 9.77
C LEU A 245 -7.09 10.45 8.86
N ALA A 246 -6.18 11.25 9.41
CA ALA A 246 -5.32 12.16 8.65
C ALA A 246 -3.86 11.76 8.88
N VAL A 247 -3.08 11.66 7.80
CA VAL A 247 -1.66 11.29 7.84
C VAL A 247 -0.86 12.30 7.04
N GLU A 248 0.27 12.74 7.60
CA GLU A 248 1.20 13.67 6.96
C GLU A 248 1.98 12.91 5.89
N LEU A 249 1.98 13.46 4.67
CA LEU A 249 2.83 13.02 3.58
C LEU A 249 3.78 14.18 3.28
N LYS A 250 5.05 14.05 3.68
CA LYS A 250 6.07 15.08 3.48
C LYS A 250 7.23 14.50 2.71
N TYR A 251 7.70 15.20 1.69
CA TYR A 251 8.92 14.81 0.99
C TYR A 251 9.76 16.04 0.68
N ASP A 252 11.06 15.81 0.57
CA ASP A 252 12.05 16.83 0.30
C ASP A 252 12.29 16.88 -1.21
N SER A 253 11.77 17.91 -1.87
CA SER A 253 11.92 18.07 -3.30
C SER A 253 13.25 18.71 -3.65
N CYS A 254 13.96 18.14 -4.62
CA CYS A 254 15.20 18.71 -5.17
C CYS A 254 14.99 19.33 -6.56
N LEU A 255 13.74 19.40 -7.04
CA LEU A 255 13.39 19.91 -8.37
C LEU A 255 13.24 21.43 -8.39
N ASN A 256 14.29 22.14 -8.00
CA ASN A 256 14.36 23.59 -8.14
C ASN A 256 15.68 24.01 -8.80
N GLN A 257 15.69 25.20 -9.41
CA GLN A 257 16.84 25.65 -10.21
C GLN A 257 18.09 25.87 -9.35
N GLU A 258 17.93 26.41 -8.14
CA GLU A 258 19.06 26.67 -7.23
C GLU A 258 19.73 25.37 -6.78
N SER A 259 18.92 24.35 -6.47
CA SER A 259 19.35 23.00 -6.13
C SER A 259 20.08 22.36 -7.31
N PHE A 260 19.58 22.53 -8.54
CA PHE A 260 20.24 22.02 -9.74
C PHE A 260 21.61 22.66 -9.95
N ASP A 261 21.70 23.99 -9.90
CA ASP A 261 22.94 24.72 -10.14
C ASP A 261 24.00 24.36 -9.09
N LYS A 262 23.64 24.36 -7.79
CA LYS A 262 24.55 23.95 -6.71
C LYS A 262 24.96 22.49 -6.81
N ALA A 263 24.03 21.59 -7.13
CA ALA A 263 24.33 20.17 -7.29
C ALA A 263 25.27 19.93 -8.48
N PHE A 264 25.11 20.69 -9.56
CA PHE A 264 26.02 20.64 -10.71
C PHE A 264 27.42 21.16 -10.36
N GLU A 265 27.54 22.26 -9.64
CA GLU A 265 28.83 22.77 -9.12
C GLU A 265 29.51 21.74 -8.22
N ASP A 266 28.78 21.19 -7.25
CA ASP A 266 29.31 20.15 -6.35
C ASP A 266 29.72 18.88 -7.12
N TYR A 267 28.99 18.52 -8.16
CA TYR A 267 29.32 17.39 -9.04
C TYR A 267 30.61 17.64 -9.83
N LEU A 268 30.79 18.83 -10.39
CA LEU A 268 32.04 19.23 -11.06
C LEU A 268 33.23 19.19 -10.09
N ASP A 269 33.06 19.72 -8.88
CA ASP A 269 34.07 19.67 -7.82
C ASP A 269 34.43 18.23 -7.43
N CYS A 270 33.44 17.34 -7.32
CA CYS A 270 33.66 15.93 -7.03
C CYS A 270 34.44 15.24 -8.15
N ILE A 271 34.12 15.52 -9.41
CA ILE A 271 34.88 14.98 -10.56
C ILE A 271 36.31 15.48 -10.55
N ASN A 272 36.53 16.78 -10.38
CA ASN A 272 37.87 17.37 -10.36
C ASN A 272 38.72 16.75 -9.24
N LYS A 273 38.15 16.59 -8.04
CA LYS A 273 38.82 15.91 -6.91
C LYS A 273 39.10 14.43 -7.20
N LYS A 274 38.19 13.72 -7.89
CA LYS A 274 38.42 12.32 -8.30
C LYS A 274 39.56 12.21 -9.30
N GLN A 275 39.62 13.09 -10.30
CA GLN A 275 40.70 13.13 -11.29
C GLN A 275 42.05 13.48 -10.64
N GLU A 276 42.07 14.43 -9.70
CA GLU A 276 43.28 14.76 -8.94
C GLU A 276 43.74 13.58 -8.08
N GLN A 277 42.82 12.91 -7.39
CA GLN A 277 43.12 11.72 -6.62
C GLN A 277 43.65 10.57 -7.50
N GLU A 278 43.10 10.38 -8.70
CA GLU A 278 43.58 9.39 -9.67
C GLU A 278 44.99 9.71 -10.18
N ARG A 279 45.28 10.99 -10.46
CA ARG A 279 46.63 11.44 -10.81
C ARG A 279 47.61 11.20 -9.68
N GLU A 280 47.25 11.53 -8.43
CA GLU A 280 48.07 11.24 -7.27
C GLU A 280 48.28 9.73 -7.05
N LYS A 281 47.26 8.90 -7.32
CA LYS A 281 47.37 7.44 -7.27
C LYS A 281 48.37 6.92 -8.30
N LEU A 282 48.33 7.46 -9.52
CA LEU A 282 49.26 7.09 -10.58
C LEU A 282 50.69 7.52 -10.24
N GLU A 283 50.89 8.76 -9.79
CA GLU A 283 52.21 9.25 -9.35
C GLU A 283 52.77 8.47 -8.16
N TYR A 284 51.90 8.03 -7.24
CA TYR A 284 52.30 7.18 -6.13
C TYR A 284 52.74 5.79 -6.61
N GLN A 285 51.99 5.19 -7.54
CA GLN A 285 52.37 3.90 -8.14
C GLN A 285 53.68 3.98 -8.92
N GLU A 286 53.87 5.01 -9.74
CA GLU A 286 55.10 5.21 -10.51
C GLU A 286 56.32 5.36 -9.58
N LYS A 287 56.18 6.14 -8.49
CA LYS A 287 57.23 6.24 -7.46
C LYS A 287 57.56 4.91 -6.81
N LEU A 288 56.55 4.08 -6.52
CA LEU A 288 56.78 2.75 -5.95
C LEU A 288 57.52 1.83 -6.93
N GLU A 289 57.20 1.91 -8.22
CA GLU A 289 57.89 1.14 -9.26
C GLU A 289 59.34 1.58 -9.44
N ASP A 290 59.61 2.89 -9.45
CA ASP A 290 60.96 3.46 -9.51
C ASP A 290 61.79 3.10 -8.27
N GLU A 291 61.21 3.19 -7.06
CA GLU A 291 61.87 2.80 -5.81
C GLU A 291 62.18 1.30 -5.78
N LYS A 292 61.24 0.47 -6.27
CA LYS A 292 61.43 -0.97 -6.40
C LYS A 292 62.53 -1.33 -7.42
N ALA A 293 62.57 -0.63 -8.55
CA ALA A 293 63.60 -0.82 -9.57
C ALA A 293 65.00 -0.41 -9.07
N ASN A 294 65.08 0.62 -8.23
CA ASN A 294 66.34 1.12 -7.66
C ASN A 294 66.82 0.33 -6.43
N ALA A 295 65.92 -0.23 -5.61
CA ALA A 295 66.26 -0.94 -4.38
C ALA A 295 66.67 -2.42 -4.59
N GLY A 296 66.27 -3.05 -5.70
CA GLY A 296 66.64 -4.44 -6.00
C GLY A 296 66.13 -5.43 -4.95
N ASP A 297 67.03 -6.22 -4.34
CA ASP A 297 66.70 -7.27 -3.35
C ASP A 297 66.35 -6.74 -1.93
N ASP A 298 66.61 -5.45 -1.64
CA ASP A 298 66.34 -4.84 -0.32
C ASP A 298 64.99 -4.10 -0.25
N TRP A 299 64.11 -4.27 -1.25
CA TRP A 299 62.82 -3.58 -1.27
C TRP A 299 61.84 -4.13 -0.22
N GLN A 300 61.30 -3.24 0.61
CA GLN A 300 60.16 -3.50 1.49
C GLN A 300 58.93 -2.76 0.96
N GLU A 301 57.82 -3.49 0.80
CA GLU A 301 56.55 -2.91 0.36
C GLU A 301 56.07 -1.89 1.40
N PRO A 302 55.94 -0.60 1.03
CA PRO A 302 55.41 0.40 1.95
C PRO A 302 53.92 0.17 2.19
N GLU A 303 53.44 0.64 3.33
CA GLU A 303 52.04 0.48 3.72
C GLU A 303 51.09 1.11 2.68
N PRO A 304 49.95 0.46 2.40
CA PRO A 304 49.00 0.97 1.42
C PRO A 304 48.45 2.32 1.85
N LYS A 305 48.66 3.35 1.02
CA LYS A 305 48.11 4.69 1.25
C LYS A 305 46.58 4.63 1.16
N GLU A 306 45.91 4.99 2.25
CA GLU A 306 44.45 5.15 2.26
C GLU A 306 44.05 6.45 1.57
N TRP A 307 43.05 6.36 0.70
CA TRP A 307 42.55 7.48 -0.07
C TRP A 307 41.18 7.89 0.45
N PRO A 308 40.93 9.19 0.72
CA PRO A 308 39.65 9.63 1.25
C PRO A 308 38.52 9.35 0.25
N GLU A 309 37.39 8.88 0.74
CA GLU A 309 36.19 8.66 -0.05
C GLU A 309 35.55 10.02 -0.39
N ILE A 310 35.54 10.38 -1.67
CA ILE A 310 34.90 11.61 -2.15
C ILE A 310 33.40 11.36 -2.24
N LYS A 311 32.65 11.87 -1.27
CA LYS A 311 31.19 11.81 -1.23
C LYS A 311 30.58 13.07 -1.81
N GLU A 312 29.60 12.88 -2.67
CA GLU A 312 28.72 13.94 -3.15
C GLU A 312 27.96 14.54 -1.96
N LYS A 313 27.78 15.86 -1.94
CA LYS A 313 26.94 16.50 -0.92
C LYS A 313 25.48 16.14 -1.17
N LEU A 314 24.67 16.16 -0.11
CA LEU A 314 23.23 16.06 -0.25
C LEU A 314 22.72 17.27 -1.02
N TYR A 315 21.74 17.04 -1.91
CA TYR A 315 21.11 18.11 -2.66
C TYR A 315 20.41 19.08 -1.71
N GLU A 316 20.39 20.35 -2.09
CA GLU A 316 19.50 21.30 -1.44
C GLU A 316 18.06 20.91 -1.75
N THR A 317 17.20 20.95 -0.75
CA THR A 317 15.81 20.51 -0.89
C THR A 317 14.84 21.52 -0.32
N SER A 318 13.65 21.58 -0.91
CA SER A 318 12.49 22.30 -0.40
C SER A 318 11.47 21.29 0.13
N GLU A 319 10.94 21.52 1.32
CA GLU A 319 9.97 20.61 1.94
C GLU A 319 8.58 20.82 1.33
N HIS A 320 7.99 19.76 0.76
CA HIS A 320 6.62 19.76 0.28
C HIS A 320 5.72 18.96 1.23
N LYS A 321 4.65 19.60 1.71
CA LYS A 321 3.72 19.02 2.69
C LYS A 321 2.36 18.74 2.07
N TYR A 322 1.92 17.51 2.27
CA TYR A 322 0.60 17.01 1.92
C TYR A 322 -0.05 16.35 3.14
N VAL A 323 -1.36 16.22 3.10
CA VAL A 323 -2.14 15.43 4.05
C VAL A 323 -3.00 14.45 3.29
N VAL A 324 -2.89 13.17 3.65
CA VAL A 324 -3.75 12.10 3.14
C VAL A 324 -4.82 11.85 4.19
N CYS A 325 -6.07 12.02 3.79
CA CYS A 325 -7.22 11.88 4.66
C CYS A 325 -8.06 10.69 4.22
N LEU A 326 -8.51 9.88 5.18
CA LEU A 326 -9.41 8.77 4.96
C LEU A 326 -10.59 8.86 5.94
N ASP A 327 -11.77 8.45 5.51
CA ASP A 327 -12.93 8.39 6.38
C ASP A 327 -13.86 7.21 6.10
N THR A 328 -14.63 6.84 7.11
CA THR A 328 -15.67 5.79 7.06
C THR A 328 -17.07 6.40 7.19
N LEU A 329 -17.27 7.63 6.71
CA LEU A 329 -18.51 8.40 6.93
C LEU A 329 -19.72 7.75 6.25
N GLY A 330 -20.67 7.30 7.07
CA GLY A 330 -21.88 6.59 6.65
C GLY A 330 -21.80 5.07 6.81
N GLN A 331 -20.64 4.52 7.18
CA GLN A 331 -20.50 3.11 7.53
C GLN A 331 -20.62 2.84 9.03
N ASP A 332 -20.50 3.88 9.87
CA ASP A 332 -20.57 3.78 11.35
C ASP A 332 -19.61 2.75 11.94
N ARG A 333 -18.37 2.72 11.43
CA ARG A 333 -17.28 1.87 11.93
C ARG A 333 -15.99 2.65 12.11
N PRO A 334 -15.14 2.31 13.11
CA PRO A 334 -13.78 2.78 13.17
C PRO A 334 -12.86 2.03 12.18
N PHE A 335 -11.72 2.64 11.85
CA PHE A 335 -10.62 1.93 11.20
C PHE A 335 -10.00 0.89 12.13
N THR A 336 -9.70 -0.31 11.61
CA THR A 336 -8.96 -1.34 12.33
C THR A 336 -7.48 -0.96 12.45
N GLU A 337 -6.74 -1.58 13.38
CA GLU A 337 -5.30 -1.32 13.51
C GLU A 337 -4.53 -1.76 12.25
N GLU A 338 -4.93 -2.87 11.62
CA GLU A 338 -4.34 -3.34 10.35
C GLU A 338 -4.56 -2.33 9.22
N GLU A 339 -5.74 -1.72 9.12
CA GLU A 339 -6.03 -0.67 8.14
C GLU A 339 -5.18 0.59 8.39
N LYS A 340 -4.99 0.98 9.65
CA LYS A 340 -4.16 2.14 10.02
C LYS A 340 -2.69 1.89 9.71
N GLU A 341 -2.15 0.75 10.13
CA GLU A 341 -0.75 0.38 9.86
C GLU A 341 -0.50 0.31 8.35
N PHE A 342 -1.40 -0.30 7.59
CA PHE A 342 -1.34 -0.34 6.13
C PHE A 342 -1.26 1.07 5.51
N VAL A 343 -2.10 2.01 5.97
CA VAL A 343 -2.07 3.40 5.47
C VAL A 343 -0.74 4.07 5.79
N LEU A 344 -0.26 3.95 7.03
CA LEU A 344 0.99 4.57 7.47
C LEU A 344 2.20 4.03 6.70
N GLU A 345 2.29 2.71 6.54
CA GLU A 345 3.37 2.05 5.80
C GLU A 345 3.38 2.46 4.32
N ASN A 346 2.21 2.51 3.69
CA ASN A 346 2.13 2.87 2.27
C ASN A 346 2.37 4.37 2.03
N ILE A 347 1.97 5.25 2.95
CA ILE A 347 2.29 6.69 2.85
C ILE A 347 3.80 6.91 3.02
N GLN A 348 4.43 6.23 3.99
CA GLN A 348 5.88 6.30 4.15
C GLN A 348 6.60 5.76 2.91
N TYR A 349 6.18 4.58 2.41
CA TYR A 349 6.73 4.00 1.18
C TYR A 349 6.59 4.95 -0.01
N TYR A 350 5.43 5.57 -0.18
CA TYR A 350 5.19 6.51 -1.27
C TYR A 350 6.10 7.73 -1.17
N SER A 351 6.23 8.30 0.03
CA SER A 351 7.11 9.42 0.35
C SER A 351 8.59 9.13 0.05
N ASP A 352 9.06 7.96 0.48
CA ASP A 352 10.45 7.52 0.30
C ASP A 352 10.76 7.32 -1.19
N ASN A 353 9.82 6.73 -1.95
CA ASN A 353 9.99 6.56 -3.38
C ASN A 353 9.94 7.89 -4.13
N TRP A 354 9.12 8.84 -3.69
CA TRP A 354 9.09 10.17 -4.29
C TRP A 354 10.45 10.86 -4.21
N THR A 355 11.03 10.88 -3.01
CA THR A 355 12.36 11.45 -2.77
C THR A 355 13.43 10.74 -3.60
N LYS A 356 13.35 9.41 -3.74
CA LYS A 356 14.29 8.63 -4.56
C LYS A 356 14.17 8.93 -6.05
N ILE A 357 12.96 9.03 -6.58
CA ILE A 357 12.70 9.30 -8.00
C ILE A 357 13.21 10.69 -8.35
N GLU A 358 12.90 11.71 -7.55
CA GLU A 358 13.38 13.07 -7.80
C GLU A 358 14.91 13.16 -7.73
N ASN A 359 15.54 12.56 -6.71
CA ASN A 359 17.00 12.52 -6.59
C ASN A 359 17.67 11.81 -7.77
N SER A 360 17.05 10.73 -8.27
CA SER A 360 17.53 9.98 -9.43
C SER A 360 17.36 10.77 -10.73
N GLY A 361 16.23 11.47 -10.88
CA GLY A 361 15.96 12.37 -12.00
C GLY A 361 16.98 13.52 -12.05
N LEU A 362 17.15 14.22 -10.92
CA LEU A 362 18.14 15.30 -10.80
C LEU A 362 19.55 14.83 -11.13
N LYS A 363 19.95 13.65 -10.63
CA LYS A 363 21.26 13.08 -10.95
C LYS A 363 21.45 12.85 -12.45
N LYS A 364 20.42 12.32 -13.12
CA LYS A 364 20.44 12.09 -14.57
C LYS A 364 20.58 13.43 -15.33
N ASP A 365 19.85 14.45 -14.91
CA ASP A 365 19.91 15.78 -15.54
C ASP A 365 21.29 16.43 -15.37
N ILE A 366 21.91 16.29 -14.18
CA ILE A 366 23.29 16.73 -13.90
C ILE A 366 24.27 16.02 -14.82
N GLU A 367 24.16 14.70 -14.98
CA GLU A 367 25.02 13.91 -15.87
C GLU A 367 24.87 14.31 -17.34
N GLU A 368 23.64 14.58 -17.79
CA GLU A 368 23.37 15.06 -19.15
C GLU A 368 23.92 16.47 -19.40
N ARG A 369 23.77 17.37 -18.41
CA ARG A 369 24.36 18.71 -18.44
C ARG A 369 25.88 18.64 -18.49
N TYR A 370 26.48 17.75 -17.70
CA TYR A 370 27.93 17.54 -17.68
C TYR A 370 28.45 17.01 -19.03
N LYS A 371 27.76 16.05 -19.65
CA LYS A 371 28.12 15.56 -21.00
C LYS A 371 28.07 16.67 -22.04
N THR A 372 27.10 17.58 -21.93
CA THR A 372 27.01 18.75 -22.82
C THR A 372 28.17 19.71 -22.57
N PHE A 373 28.44 20.02 -21.30
CA PHE A 373 29.58 20.84 -20.89
C PHE A 373 30.93 20.28 -21.38
N GLN A 374 31.13 18.97 -21.31
CA GLN A 374 32.34 18.32 -21.83
C GLN A 374 32.45 18.46 -23.35
N LYS A 375 31.36 18.23 -24.10
CA LYS A 375 31.36 18.40 -25.56
C LYS A 375 31.68 19.84 -25.96
N ASP A 376 31.13 20.82 -25.23
CA ASP A 376 31.40 22.23 -25.48
C ASP A 376 32.85 22.58 -25.16
N LYS A 377 33.39 22.05 -24.06
CA LYS A 377 34.81 22.18 -23.71
C LYS A 377 35.72 21.57 -24.76
N ASP A 378 35.45 20.35 -25.21
CA ASP A 378 36.24 19.66 -26.25
C ASP A 378 36.15 20.40 -27.60
N TYR A 379 35.00 21.00 -27.91
CA TYR A 379 34.81 21.82 -29.10
C TYR A 379 35.65 23.11 -29.04
N ILE A 380 35.69 23.76 -27.88
CA ILE A 380 36.49 24.97 -27.64
C ILE A 380 37.98 24.64 -27.59
N GLU A 381 38.40 23.56 -26.94
CA GLU A 381 39.82 23.19 -26.79
C GLU A 381 40.39 22.45 -28.02
N GLY A 382 39.53 21.91 -28.88
CA GLY A 382 39.90 21.19 -30.11
C GLY A 382 40.28 22.08 -31.30
N GLU A 383 40.48 21.45 -32.47
CA GLU A 383 40.92 22.08 -33.74
C GLU A 383 40.06 23.28 -34.19
N ASN A 384 38.84 23.45 -33.67
CA ASN A 384 37.97 24.58 -34.00
C ASN A 384 38.32 25.88 -33.29
N ALA A 385 39.04 25.90 -32.16
CA ALA A 385 39.56 27.16 -31.61
C ALA A 385 40.55 27.84 -32.57
N ASN A 386 41.38 27.04 -33.24
CA ASN A 386 42.31 27.55 -34.25
C ASN A 386 41.57 28.05 -35.51
N ASN A 387 40.46 27.40 -35.89
CA ASN A 387 39.62 27.89 -37.00
C ASN A 387 38.80 29.13 -36.62
N LEU A 388 38.24 29.22 -35.41
CA LEU A 388 37.49 30.40 -34.95
C LEU A 388 38.39 31.63 -34.84
N ALA A 389 39.60 31.46 -34.28
CA ALA A 389 40.57 32.55 -34.21
C ALA A 389 41.00 33.00 -35.62
N ALA A 390 41.22 32.06 -36.54
CA ALA A 390 41.55 32.38 -37.93
C ALA A 390 40.38 33.03 -38.69
N GLU A 391 39.13 32.64 -38.41
CA GLU A 391 37.94 33.25 -39.01
C GLU A 391 37.64 34.65 -38.44
N GLU A 392 37.84 34.88 -37.13
CA GLU A 392 37.76 36.21 -36.52
C GLU A 392 38.85 37.14 -37.07
N GLU A 393 40.08 36.67 -37.18
CA GLU A 393 41.19 37.46 -37.73
C GLU A 393 40.92 37.84 -39.19
N LYS A 394 40.39 36.90 -39.98
CA LYS A 394 39.97 37.15 -41.37
C LYS A 394 38.78 38.11 -41.47
N PHE A 395 37.81 38.02 -40.56
CA PHE A 395 36.68 38.96 -40.52
C PHE A 395 37.14 40.37 -40.15
N ILE A 396 38.10 40.50 -39.22
CA ILE A 396 38.71 41.77 -38.86
C ILE A 396 39.48 42.36 -40.06
N GLU A 397 40.30 41.56 -40.76
CA GLU A 397 40.97 41.99 -41.99
C GLU A 397 39.97 42.46 -43.07
N ASP A 398 38.94 41.66 -43.38
CA ASP A 398 37.91 42.02 -44.37
C ASP A 398 37.12 43.29 -43.96
N TYR A 399 36.90 43.51 -42.66
CA TYR A 399 36.22 44.70 -42.14
C TYR A 399 37.07 45.97 -42.24
N PHE A 400 38.39 45.87 -42.00
CA PHE A 400 39.30 47.00 -42.09
C PHE A 400 39.71 47.32 -43.54
N ASP A 401 39.88 46.31 -44.39
CA ASP A 401 40.14 46.52 -45.83
C ASP A 401 38.93 47.19 -46.52
N GLY A 402 37.71 46.94 -46.05
CA GLY A 402 36.49 47.61 -46.53
C GLY A 402 36.28 49.04 -46.03
N LEU A 403 37.13 49.55 -45.13
CA LEU A 403 37.08 50.92 -44.61
C LEU A 403 38.09 51.86 -45.30
N ASP A 404 39.07 51.31 -46.02
CA ASP A 404 40.09 52.05 -46.76
C ASP A 404 39.75 52.25 -48.27
N GLU A 405 38.66 51.64 -48.76
CA GLU A 405 37.98 51.98 -50.03
C GLU A 405 36.84 53.00 -49.84
#